data_AF-A0A7Z9IXE2-F1
#
_entry.id   AF-A0A7Z9IXE2-F1
#
_cell.length_a   1.000
_cell.length_b   1.000
_cell.length_c   1.000
_cell.angle_alpha   90.00
_cell.angle_beta   90.00
_cell.angle_gamma   90.00
#
_symmetry.space_group_name_H-M   'P 1'
#
loop_
_entity.id
_entity.type
_entity.pdbx_description
1 polymer ?
#
loop_
_entity_poly.entity_id
_entity_poly.type
_entity_poly.pdbx_seq_one_letter_code
_entity_poly.pdbx_strand_id
1 'polypeptide(L)' 'VTRQVEGHTICALGDAAAWPVQGLIRHFRPEIEQRINDAKKQSVAA' A
#
# COMPACT_ATOMS: atom_id res chain seq x y z
N VAL A 1 0.85 0.52 9.35
CA VAL A 1 -0.41 1.29 9.27
C VAL A 1 -1.61 0.40 8.93
N THR A 2 -1.65 -0.38 7.84
CA THR A 2 -2.84 -1.21 7.53
C THR A 2 -3.24 -2.19 8.65
N ARG A 3 -2.27 -2.85 9.30
CA ARG A 3 -2.49 -3.71 10.48
C ARG A 3 -2.92 -2.95 11.76
N GLN A 4 -2.74 -1.64 11.79
CA GLN A 4 -3.20 -0.78 12.89
C GLN A 4 -4.64 -0.30 12.66
N VAL A 5 -5.16 -0.44 11.43
CA VAL A 5 -6.56 -0.14 11.09
C VAL A 5 -7.39 -1.41 11.22
N GLU A 6 -6.84 -2.55 10.80
CA GLU A 6 -7.47 -3.86 10.94
C GLU A 6 -7.75 -4.18 12.42
N GLY A 7 -9.01 -4.47 12.76
CA GLY A 7 -9.47 -4.79 14.11
C GLY A 7 -9.51 -3.61 15.10
N HIS A 8 -9.18 -2.39 14.65
CA HIS A 8 -9.08 -1.19 15.49
C HIS A 8 -10.06 -0.09 15.06
N THR A 9 -11.10 -0.44 14.30
CA THR A 9 -12.16 0.48 13.87
C THR A 9 -13.52 0.01 14.37
N ILE A 10 -14.46 0.94 14.51
CA ILE A 10 -15.81 0.66 15.04
C ILE A 10 -16.65 -0.21 14.08
N CYS A 11 -16.33 -0.21 12.79
CA CYS A 11 -17.07 -0.96 11.78
C CYS A 11 -16.11 -1.69 10.83
N ALA A 12 -16.59 -2.79 10.25
CA ALA A 12 -15.82 -3.65 9.35
C ALA A 12 -15.35 -2.97 8.05
N LEU A 13 -15.80 -1.74 7.79
CA LEU A 13 -15.29 -0.94 6.66
C LEU A 13 -13.77 -0.71 6.79
N GLY A 14 -13.24 -0.56 8.00
CA GLY A 14 -11.80 -0.39 8.21
C GLY A 14 -11.01 -1.64 7.80
N ASP A 15 -11.51 -2.83 8.14
CA ASP A 15 -10.91 -4.11 7.73
C ASP A 15 -11.03 -4.29 6.21
N ALA A 16 -12.21 -4.00 5.66
CA ALA A 16 -12.47 -4.06 4.22
C ALA A 16 -11.57 -3.10 3.42
N ALA A 17 -11.15 -1.97 4.00
CA ALA A 17 -10.17 -1.07 3.40
C ALA A 17 -8.72 -1.51 3.61
N ALA A 18 -8.41 -2.13 4.75
CA ALA A 18 -7.06 -2.58 5.08
C ALA A 18 -6.63 -3.82 4.26
N TRP A 19 -7.52 -4.79 4.07
CA TRP A 19 -7.19 -6.05 3.41
C TRP A 19 -6.77 -5.92 1.93
N PRO A 20 -7.42 -5.10 1.08
CA PRO A 20 -6.99 -4.90 -0.30
C PRO A 20 -5.56 -4.34 -0.39
N VAL A 21 -5.22 -3.38 0.47
CA VAL A 21 -3.87 -2.80 0.52
C VAL A 21 -2.85 -3.84 1.00
N GLN A 22 -3.20 -4.66 2.00
CA GLN A 22 -2.34 -5.76 2.44
C GLN A 22 -2.12 -6.81 1.34
N GLY A 23 -3.19 -7.16 0.60
CA GLY A 23 -3.13 -8.09 -0.53
C GLY A 23 -2.23 -7.56 -1.65
N LEU A 24 -2.43 -6.30 -2.04
CA LEU A 24 -1.63 -5.60 -3.05
C LEU A 24 -0.14 -5.62 -2.65
N ILE A 25 0.19 -5.24 -1.42
CA ILE A 25 1.56 -5.26 -0.93
C ILE A 25 2.13 -6.68 -0.89
N ARG A 26 1.33 -7.70 -0.52
CA ARG A 26 1.82 -9.08 -0.43
C ARG A 26 2.18 -9.68 -1.79
N HIS A 27 1.44 -9.32 -2.85
CA HIS A 27 1.55 -9.97 -4.16
C HIS A 27 2.30 -9.12 -5.18
N PHE A 28 2.21 -7.79 -5.07
CA PHE A 28 2.71 -6.84 -6.07
C PHE A 28 3.79 -5.89 -5.52
N ARG A 29 4.40 -6.23 -4.38
CA ARG A 29 5.53 -5.44 -3.82
C ARG A 29 6.62 -5.11 -4.86
N PRO A 30 7.09 -6.06 -5.70
CA PRO A 30 8.14 -5.74 -6.67
C PRO A 30 7.71 -4.65 -7.67
N GLU A 31 6.45 -4.69 -8.11
CA GLU A 31 5.92 -3.70 -9.05
C GLU A 31 5.80 -2.31 -8.40
N ILE A 32 5.34 -2.26 -7.15
CA ILE A 32 5.26 -1.00 -6.38
C ILE A 32 6.65 -0.38 -6.22
N GLU A 33 7.63 -1.19 -5.83
CA GLU A 33 9.01 -0.73 -5.63
C GLU A 33 9.62 -0.23 -6.95
N GLN A 34 9.36 -0.92 -8.07
CA GLN A 34 9.77 -0.46 -9.40
C GLN A 34 9.13 0.91 -9.73
N ARG A 35 7.81 1.07 -9.56
CA ARG A 35 7.10 2.32 -9.84
C ARG A 35 7.65 3.49 -9.00
N ILE A 36 7.96 3.25 -7.73
CA ILE A 36 8.58 4.25 -6.84
C ILE A 36 9.97 4.63 -7.34
N ASN A 37 10.80 3.66 -7.73
CA ASN A 37 12.14 3.92 -8.22
C ASN A 37 12.12 4.71 -9.53
N ASP A 38 11.20 4.40 -10.44
CA ASP A 38 11.06 5.11 -11.71
C ASP A 38 10.55 6.54 -11.50
N ALA A 39 9.58 6.74 -10.60
CA ALA A 39 9.14 8.08 -10.20
C ALA A 39 10.29 8.90 -9.56
N LYS A 40 11.11 8.27 -8.72
CA LYS A 40 12.27 8.92 -8.10
C LYS A 40 13.30 9.34 -9.15
N LYS A 41 13.61 8.48 -10.14
CA LYS A 41 14.50 8.84 -11.26
C LYS A 41 13.95 10.02 -12.06
N GLN A 42 12.64 10.04 -12.34
CA GLN A 42 11.97 11.13 -13.05
C GLN A 42 12.06 12.45 -12.28
N SER A 43 11.86 12.43 -10.96
CA SER A 43 11.93 13.64 -10.12
C SER A 43 13.33 14.25 -9.99
N VAL A 44 14.39 13.48 -10.23
CA VAL A 44 15.80 13.96 -10.18
C VAL A 44 16.26 14.48 -11.54
N ALA A 45 15.57 14.11 -12.62
CA ALA A 45 15.87 14.58 -13.98
C ALA A 45 15.15 15.89 -14.34
N ALA A 46 14.29 16.42 -13.47
CA ALA A 46 13.60 17.70 -13.60
C ALA A 46 14.30 18.78 -12.76
#